data_AF-A0A973M7Z9-F1
#
_entry.id   AF-A0A973M7Z9-F1
#
_cell.length_a   1.000
_cell.length_b   1.000
_cell.length_c   1.000
_cell.angle_alpha   90.00
_cell.angle_beta   90.00
_cell.angle_gamma   90.00
#
_symmetry.space_group_name_H-M   'P 1'
#
loop_
_entity.id
_entity.type
_entity.pdbx_description
1 polymer ?
#
loop_
_entity_poly.entity_id
_entity_poly.type
_entity_poly.pdbx_seq_one_letter_code
_entity_poly.pdbx_strand_id
1 'polypeptide(L)'
;MYTVTINQRDREAGDRVPQLLRALARTAPDVPFARTVGDEVQGVFASPEGAIGAGLVAMRPDACGGVRWNVGIGVGPLGEPLPEAINGVTGLGLVYSRRAVE
;
A
#
# COMPACT_ATOMS: atom_id res chain seq x y z
N MET A 1 2.32 -14.42 0.90
CA MET A 1 2.50 -13.10 0.28
C MET A 1 2.22 -12.01 1.31
N TYR A 2 2.77 -10.83 1.07
CA TYR A 2 2.60 -9.66 1.92
C TYR A 2 1.83 -8.61 1.15
N THR A 3 0.75 -8.10 1.73
CA THR A 3 -0.03 -7.01 1.14
C THR A 3 0.13 -5.77 2.00
N VAL A 4 0.16 -4.62 1.35
CA VAL A 4 0.27 -3.33 2.03
C VAL A 4 -0.90 -2.48 1.60
N THR A 5 -1.70 -2.03 2.56
CA THR A 5 -2.79 -1.07 2.37
C THR A 5 -2.41 0.22 3.08
N ILE A 6 -2.52 1.35 2.41
CA ILE A 6 -2.17 2.67 2.96
C ILE A 6 -3.32 3.62 2.65
N ASN A 7 -3.80 4.39 3.64
CA ASN A 7 -4.76 5.45 3.40
C ASN A 7 -4.33 6.77 4.06
N GLN A 8 -4.81 7.88 3.52
CA GLN A 8 -4.46 9.20 4.01
C GLN A 8 -5.18 9.48 5.33
N ARG A 9 -4.43 9.77 6.39
CA ARG A 9 -5.00 10.11 7.71
C ARG A 9 -5.44 11.56 7.77
N ASP A 10 -4.61 12.48 7.30
CA ASP A 10 -4.88 13.92 7.37
C ASP A 10 -5.61 14.40 6.10
N ARG A 11 -6.93 14.24 6.04
CA ARG A 11 -7.74 14.53 4.85
C ARG A 11 -7.91 16.02 4.54
N GLU A 12 -7.81 16.88 5.55
CA GLU A 12 -7.90 18.35 5.41
C GLU A 12 -6.83 18.93 4.49
N ALA A 13 -5.70 18.23 4.30
CA ALA A 13 -4.55 18.69 3.51
C ALA A 13 -4.70 18.47 1.98
N GLY A 14 -5.88 18.04 1.52
CA GLY A 14 -6.17 17.67 0.14
C GLY A 14 -5.59 16.32 -0.26
N ASP A 15 -5.87 15.85 -1.47
CA ASP A 15 -5.41 14.54 -1.97
C ASP A 15 -3.88 14.49 -2.12
N ARG A 16 -3.22 13.60 -1.37
CA ARG A 16 -1.77 13.35 -1.41
C ARG A 16 -1.40 11.98 -1.97
N VAL A 17 -2.37 11.21 -2.50
CA VAL A 17 -2.13 9.90 -3.10
C VAL A 17 -1.09 9.95 -4.23
N PRO A 18 -1.08 10.95 -5.14
CA PRO A 18 -0.06 11.02 -6.19
C PRO A 18 1.37 11.14 -5.65
N GLN A 19 1.58 11.85 -4.54
CA GLN A 19 2.88 12.00 -3.88
C GLN A 19 3.31 10.67 -3.26
N LEU A 20 2.38 9.99 -2.58
CA LEU A 20 2.64 8.67 -2.01
C LEU A 20 3.02 7.65 -3.09
N LEU A 21 2.26 7.56 -4.19
CA LEU A 21 2.55 6.63 -5.28
C LEU A 21 3.93 6.87 -5.89
N ARG A 22 4.35 8.13 -6.07
CA ARG A 22 5.70 8.47 -6.54
C ARG A 22 6.78 8.02 -5.55
N ALA A 23 6.55 8.14 -4.25
CA ALA A 23 7.50 7.69 -3.23
C ALA A 23 7.61 6.15 -3.21
N LEU A 24 6.48 5.46 -3.31
CA LEU A 24 6.41 3.99 -3.26
C LEU A 24 6.95 3.31 -4.53
N ALA A 25 7.01 4.00 -5.67
CA ALA A 25 7.54 3.44 -6.92
C ALA A 25 8.97 2.87 -6.79
N ARG A 26 9.76 3.35 -5.81
CA ARG A 26 11.12 2.87 -5.56
C ARG A 26 11.20 1.58 -4.74
N THR A 27 10.07 1.09 -4.23
CA THR A 27 10.03 -0.11 -3.37
C THR A 27 9.98 -1.42 -4.14
N ALA A 28 9.81 -1.38 -5.47
CA ALA A 28 9.80 -2.54 -6.36
C ALA A 28 8.84 -3.67 -5.92
N PRO A 29 7.53 -3.38 -5.74
CA PRO A 29 6.53 -4.40 -5.42
C PRO A 29 6.30 -5.38 -6.58
N ASP A 30 5.92 -6.62 -6.25
CA ASP A 30 5.54 -7.66 -7.22
C ASP A 30 4.21 -7.33 -7.92
N VAL A 31 3.29 -6.66 -7.22
CA VAL A 31 2.15 -5.97 -7.85
C VAL A 31 2.24 -4.48 -7.50
N PRO A 32 2.43 -3.59 -8.49
CA PRO A 32 2.56 -2.15 -8.30
C PRO A 32 1.47 -1.54 -7.43
N PHE A 33 1.88 -0.56 -6.61
CA PHE A 33 0.92 0.24 -5.87
C PHE A 33 0.00 0.99 -6.82
N ALA A 34 -1.29 0.89 -6.59
CA ALA A 34 -2.29 1.70 -7.27
C ALA A 34 -3.39 2.13 -6.30
N ARG A 35 -4.05 3.23 -6.66
CA ARG A 35 -5.21 3.75 -5.94
C ARG A 35 -6.37 2.77 -6.14
N THR A 36 -7.02 2.40 -5.04
CA THR A 36 -8.20 1.54 -5.04
C THR A 36 -9.45 2.40 -4.82
N VAL A 37 -9.88 2.57 -3.57
CA VAL A 37 -11.07 3.35 -3.20
C VAL A 37 -10.70 4.58 -2.39
N GLY A 38 -11.27 5.73 -2.74
CA GLY A 38 -11.02 6.96 -1.97
C GLY A 38 -9.54 7.33 -1.95
N ASP A 39 -8.96 7.49 -0.76
CA ASP A 39 -7.54 7.80 -0.52
C ASP A 39 -6.68 6.55 -0.29
N GLU A 40 -7.22 5.36 -0.53
CA GLU A 40 -6.53 4.10 -0.34
C GLU A 40 -5.64 3.73 -1.53
N VAL A 41 -4.44 3.25 -1.22
CA VAL A 41 -3.55 2.57 -2.15
C VAL A 41 -3.20 1.18 -1.63
N GLN A 42 -3.02 0.25 -2.54
CA GLN A 42 -2.67 -1.13 -2.23
C GLN A 42 -1.55 -1.63 -3.13
N GLY A 43 -0.67 -2.47 -2.58
CA GLY A 43 0.43 -3.13 -3.29
C GLY A 43 0.76 -4.49 -2.68
N VAL A 44 1.50 -5.31 -3.42
CA VAL A 44 1.84 -6.70 -3.02
C VAL A 44 3.35 -6.93 -3.12
N PHE A 45 3.88 -7.67 -2.15
CA PHE A 45 5.26 -8.13 -2.10
C PHE A 45 5.33 -9.65 -1.85
N ALA A 46 6.33 -10.30 -2.44
CA ALA A 46 6.71 -11.67 -2.16
C ALA A 46 7.50 -11.78 -0.84
N SER A 47 8.23 -10.73 -0.45
CA SER A 47 9.08 -10.71 0.74
C SER A 47 8.60 -9.74 1.82
N PRO A 48 8.85 -10.03 3.11
CA PRO A 48 8.50 -9.13 4.20
C PRO A 48 9.29 -7.82 4.17
N GLU A 49 10.53 -7.84 3.70
CA GLU A 49 11.41 -6.67 3.67
C GLU A 49 10.84 -5.57 2.76
N GLY A 50 10.29 -5.94 1.60
CA GLY A 50 9.65 -5.00 0.69
C GLY A 50 8.42 -4.34 1.31
N ALA A 51 7.57 -5.13 1.96
CA ALA A 51 6.37 -4.63 2.64
C ALA A 51 6.69 -3.68 3.79
N ILE A 52 7.67 -4.03 4.63
CA ILE A 52 8.16 -3.15 5.70
C ILE A 52 8.79 -1.89 5.12
N GLY A 53 9.60 -2.02 4.07
CA GLY A 53 10.20 -0.89 3.36
C GLY A 53 9.15 0.11 2.85
N ALA A 54 8.06 -0.37 2.25
CA ALA A 54 6.95 0.47 1.82
C ALA A 54 6.27 1.20 2.98
N GLY A 55 6.04 0.51 4.11
CA GLY A 55 5.52 1.14 5.32
C GLY A 55 6.43 2.24 5.85
N LEU A 56 7.74 1.99 5.90
CA LEU A 56 8.74 2.99 6.32
C LEU A 56 8.81 4.19 5.37
N VAL A 57 8.61 3.99 4.07
CA VAL A 57 8.50 5.10 3.10
C VAL A 57 7.28 5.96 3.41
N ALA A 58 6.11 5.36 3.63
CA ALA A 58 4.87 6.09 3.91
C ALA A 58 4.91 6.88 5.23
N MET A 59 5.75 6.46 6.18
CA MET A 59 5.94 7.15 7.46
C MET A 59 6.86 8.39 7.36
N ARG A 60 7.49 8.65 6.20
CA ARG A 60 8.37 9.82 6.00
C ARG A 60 7.54 11.03 5.55
N PRO A 61 7.38 12.06 6.38
CA PRO A 61 6.51 13.19 6.07
C PRO A 61 6.96 13.95 4.82
N ASP A 62 8.27 14.12 4.63
CA ASP A 62 8.89 14.82 3.51
C ASP A 62 8.71 14.06 2.17
N ALA A 63 8.73 12.74 2.19
CA ALA A 63 8.59 11.92 1.00
C ALA A 63 7.14 11.81 0.52
N CYS A 64 6.17 11.86 1.44
CA CYS A 64 4.77 11.52 1.17
C CYS A 64 3.82 12.73 1.35
N GLY A 65 4.26 13.90 0.90
CA GLY A 65 3.39 15.08 0.74
C GLY A 65 3.10 15.87 2.01
N GLY A 66 3.86 15.65 3.09
CA GLY A 66 3.76 16.41 4.34
C GLY A 66 2.59 16.02 5.25
N VAL A 67 1.98 14.86 5.03
CA VAL A 67 0.79 14.39 5.75
C VAL A 67 1.03 13.05 6.43
N ARG A 68 0.18 12.70 7.40
CA ARG A 68 0.19 11.37 8.00
C ARG A 68 -0.60 10.37 7.18
N TRP A 69 -0.11 9.14 7.21
CA TRP A 69 -0.69 7.97 6.56
C TRP A 69 -0.94 6.89 7.60
N ASN A 70 -2.01 6.12 7.44
CA ASN A 70 -2.13 4.83 8.14
C ASN A 70 -1.60 3.75 7.20
N VAL A 71 -0.89 2.78 7.78
CA VAL A 71 -0.28 1.67 7.04
C VAL A 71 -0.72 0.37 7.70
N GLY A 72 -1.31 -0.52 6.91
CA GLY A 72 -1.64 -1.88 7.32
C GLY A 72 -0.88 -2.89 6.47
N ILE A 73 -0.27 -3.86 7.12
CA ILE A 73 0.44 -4.96 6.47
C ILE A 73 -0.32 -6.25 6.77
N GLY A 74 -0.69 -6.95 5.69
CA GLY A 74 -1.36 -8.24 5.75
C GLY A 74 -0.42 -9.36 5.33
N VAL A 75 -0.53 -10.50 5.99
CA VAL A 75 0.19 -11.73 5.62
C VAL A 75 -0.83 -12.82 5.38
N GLY A 76 -0.88 -13.33 4.15
CA GLY A 76 -1.87 -14.34 3.80
C GLY A 76 -1.76 -14.84 2.37
N PRO A 77 -2.63 -15.80 2.00
CA PRO A 77 -2.72 -16.30 0.64
C PRO A 77 -3.34 -15.23 -0.30
N LEU A 78 -2.86 -15.24 -1.55
CA LEU A 78 -3.42 -14.50 -2.67
C LEU A 78 -3.73 -15.48 -3.82
N GLY A 79 -4.61 -15.08 -4.74
CA GLY A 79 -4.85 -15.83 -5.97
C GLY A 79 -3.60 -15.82 -6.85
N GLU A 80 -3.24 -16.98 -7.39
CA GLU A 80 -2.12 -17.17 -8.30
C GLU A 80 -2.59 -17.63 -9.69
N PRO A 81 -1.92 -17.21 -10.78
CA PRO A 81 -0.77 -16.29 -10.80
C PRO A 81 -1.14 -14.87 -10.40
N LEU A 82 -0.18 -14.12 -9.87
CA LEU A 82 -0.41 -12.71 -9.55
C LEU A 82 -0.66 -11.91 -10.84
N PRO A 83 -1.71 -11.09 -10.89
CA PRO A 83 -1.95 -10.18 -12.00
C PRO A 83 -0.97 -8.99 -11.96
N GLU A 84 -0.81 -8.32 -13.10
CA GLU A 84 0.06 -7.14 -13.21
C GLU A 84 -0.48 -5.89 -12.48
N ALA A 85 -1.77 -5.87 -12.14
CA ALA A 85 -2.44 -4.73 -11.54
C ALA A 85 -3.29 -5.12 -10.32
N ILE A 86 -3.31 -4.23 -9.32
CA ILE A 86 -3.95 -4.49 -8.02
C ILE A 86 -5.44 -4.80 -8.14
N ASN A 87 -6.15 -4.24 -9.12
CA ASN A 87 -7.58 -4.47 -9.35
C ASN A 87 -7.92 -5.93 -9.69
N GLY A 88 -6.95 -6.72 -10.15
CA GLY A 88 -7.14 -8.14 -10.41
C GLY A 88 -6.77 -9.02 -9.21
N VAL A 89 -6.10 -8.48 -8.19
CA VAL A 89 -5.58 -9.28 -7.07
C VAL A 89 -6.75 -9.69 -6.16
N THR A 90 -6.76 -10.95 -5.76
CA THR A 90 -7.76 -11.50 -4.84
C THR A 90 -7.08 -12.29 -3.74
N GLY A 91 -7.76 -12.50 -2.61
CA GLY A 91 -7.30 -13.35 -1.51
C GLY A 91 -7.27 -12.66 -0.15
N LEU A 92 -7.06 -13.47 0.89
CA LEU A 92 -7.16 -13.04 2.30
C LEU A 92 -6.07 -12.05 2.71
N GLY A 93 -4.92 -12.04 2.01
CA GLY A 93 -3.87 -11.04 2.25
C GLY A 93 -4.45 -9.61 2.23
N LEU A 94 -5.20 -9.25 1.18
CA LEU A 94 -5.79 -7.92 1.03
C LEU A 94 -6.77 -7.58 2.16
N VAL A 95 -7.53 -8.58 2.63
CA VAL A 95 -8.46 -8.42 3.76
C VAL A 95 -7.70 -8.12 5.04
N TYR A 96 -6.58 -8.82 5.28
CA TYR A 96 -5.77 -8.62 6.48
C TYR A 96 -5.07 -7.27 6.49
N SER A 97 -4.48 -6.83 5.37
CA SER A 97 -3.85 -5.51 5.29
C SER A 97 -4.88 -4.39 5.44
N ARG A 98 -6.07 -4.55 4.87
CA ARG A 98 -7.16 -3.58 5.03
C ARG A 98 -7.62 -3.47 6.48
N ARG A 99 -7.82 -4.61 7.16
CA ARG A 99 -8.21 -4.63 8.58
C ARG A 99 -7.14 -4.02 9.50
N ALA A 100 -5.86 -4.12 9.14
CA ALA A 100 -4.78 -3.53 9.92
C ALA A 100 -4.70 -1.98 9.83
N VAL A 101 -5.44 -1.37 8.90
CA VAL A 101 -5.56 0.09 8.76
C VAL A 101 -6.68 0.69 9.64
N GLU A 102 -7.67 -0.13 10.01
CA GLU A 102 -8.81 0.26 10.86
C GLU A 102 -8.43 0.37 12.35
#